data_AF-L8P337-F1
#
_entry.id   AF-L8P337-F1
#
_cell.length_a   1.000
_cell.length_b   1.000
_cell.length_c   1.000
_cell.angle_alpha   90.00
_cell.angle_beta   90.00
_cell.angle_gamma   90.00
#
_symmetry.space_group_name_H-M   'P 1'
#
loop_
_entity.id
_entity.type
_entity.pdbx_description
1 polymer ?
#
loop_
_entity_poly.entity_id
_entity_poly.type
_entity_poly.pdbx_seq_one_letter_code
_entity_poly.pdbx_strand_id
1 'polypeptide(L)'
;MAVMACSGFVLAAVLPGVVWGLRRSFLWERVSLHPGIALPLLLLVHAWAVLGDLVRLMPTGGPLVTEPILIVAGVLFWIPVVADTRHHLSDAGRCLYLFLAAPLLDLPALGVIAAGHSAEGLTMIVAMLPIGVIAAALTWEWVNREERLAADVLAAPTAGDTHAR
;
A
#
# COMPACT_ATOMS: atom_id res chain seq x y z
N MET A 1 8.45 -21.46 -1.91
CA MET A 1 7.36 -21.29 -2.91
C MET A 1 6.01 -20.93 -2.30
N ALA A 2 5.27 -21.83 -1.61
CA ALA A 2 4.00 -21.46 -0.95
C ALA A 2 4.13 -20.31 0.08
N VAL A 3 5.30 -20.25 0.71
CA VAL A 3 5.69 -19.23 1.69
C VAL A 3 5.80 -17.82 1.07
N MET A 4 6.32 -17.68 -0.16
CA MET A 4 6.44 -16.36 -0.79
C MET A 4 5.09 -15.84 -1.31
N ALA A 5 4.25 -16.71 -1.89
CA ALA A 5 2.88 -16.35 -2.26
C ALA A 5 2.04 -15.97 -1.02
N CYS A 6 2.19 -16.70 0.10
CA CYS A 6 1.56 -16.34 1.37
C CYS A 6 2.05 -14.98 1.89
N SER A 7 3.36 -14.70 1.79
CA SER A 7 3.90 -13.42 2.23
C SER A 7 3.30 -12.25 1.45
N GLY A 8 3.11 -12.39 0.12
CA GLY A 8 2.46 -11.38 -0.69
C GLY A 8 1.03 -11.08 -0.27
N PHE A 9 0.23 -12.14 -0.02
CA PHE A 9 -1.14 -11.99 0.46
C PHE A 9 -1.20 -11.37 1.88
N VAL A 10 -0.29 -11.77 2.77
CA VAL A 10 -0.19 -11.19 4.13
C VAL A 10 0.12 -9.69 4.05
N LEU A 11 1.07 -9.29 3.20
CA LEU A 11 1.44 -7.89 2.99
C LEU A 11 0.28 -7.07 2.40
N ALA A 12 -0.45 -7.65 1.44
CA ALA A 12 -1.48 -6.95 0.68
C ALA A 12 -2.85 -6.89 1.39
N ALA A 13 -3.22 -7.93 2.16
CA ALA A 13 -4.56 -8.07 2.74
C ALA A 13 -4.58 -8.07 4.27
N VAL A 14 -3.60 -8.69 4.93
CA VAL A 14 -3.62 -8.86 6.39
C VAL A 14 -3.03 -7.64 7.10
N LEU A 15 -1.86 -7.17 6.64
CA LEU A 15 -1.20 -5.99 7.21
C LEU A 15 -2.06 -4.72 7.24
N PRO A 16 -2.79 -4.33 6.17
CA PRO A 16 -3.62 -3.14 6.24
C PRO A 16 -4.70 -3.25 7.33
N GLY A 17 -5.30 -4.43 7.53
CA GLY A 17 -6.27 -4.66 8.60
C GLY A 17 -5.67 -4.56 10.01
N VAL A 18 -4.46 -5.10 10.20
CA VAL A 18 -3.73 -5.01 11.49
C VAL A 18 -3.33 -3.57 11.79
N VAL A 19 -2.77 -2.86 10.80
CA VAL A 19 -2.39 -1.44 10.95
C VAL A 19 -3.62 -0.58 11.19
N TRP A 20 -4.75 -0.89 10.54
CA TRP A 20 -6.02 -0.21 10.77
C TRP A 20 -6.52 -0.39 12.20
N GLY A 21 -6.48 -1.61 12.73
CA GLY A 21 -6.85 -1.90 14.13
C GLY A 21 -5.98 -1.14 15.14
N LEU A 22 -4.71 -0.91 14.81
CA LEU A 22 -3.74 -0.21 15.65
C LEU A 22 -3.58 1.27 15.30
N ARG A 23 -4.41 1.84 14.42
CA ARG A 23 -4.20 3.18 13.81
C ARG A 23 -4.04 4.34 14.78
N ARG A 24 -4.52 4.20 16.03
CA ARG A 24 -4.45 5.22 17.10
C ARG A 24 -3.25 5.08 18.03
N SER A 25 -2.32 4.16 17.76
CA SER A 25 -1.16 3.96 18.63
C SER A 25 -0.16 5.11 18.49
N PHE A 26 0.24 5.69 19.63
CA PHE A 26 1.27 6.74 19.72
C PHE A 26 2.64 6.29 19.15
N LEU A 27 2.89 4.98 19.09
CA LEU A 27 4.12 4.43 18.53
C LEU A 27 4.28 4.74 17.03
N TRP A 28 3.19 4.96 16.30
CA TRP A 28 3.25 5.26 14.88
C TRP A 28 3.85 6.62 14.58
N GLU A 29 3.69 7.62 15.46
CA GLU A 29 4.33 8.92 15.26
C GLU A 29 5.86 8.82 15.24
N ARG A 30 6.43 7.91 16.03
CA ARG A 30 7.89 7.71 16.10
C ARG A 30 8.45 6.92 14.92
N VAL A 31 7.64 6.03 14.35
CA VAL A 31 8.07 5.07 13.31
C VAL A 31 7.60 5.49 11.91
N SER A 32 6.73 6.51 11.81
CA SER A 32 6.20 7.02 10.56
C SER A 32 7.32 7.53 9.65
N LEU A 33 7.65 6.76 8.63
CA LEU A 33 8.50 7.19 7.54
C LEU A 33 7.73 8.09 6.59
N HIS A 34 8.46 8.96 5.89
CA HIS A 34 7.89 9.72 4.78
C HIS A 34 7.45 8.74 3.67
N PRO A 35 6.28 8.92 3.04
CA PRO A 35 5.78 8.01 2.01
C PRO A 35 6.76 7.85 0.83
N GLY A 36 7.49 8.93 0.49
CA GLY A 36 8.56 8.89 -0.51
C GLY A 36 9.76 8.01 -0.17
N ILE A 37 9.88 7.53 1.08
CA ILE A 37 10.93 6.59 1.53
C ILE A 37 10.33 5.19 1.73
N ALA A 38 9.11 5.10 2.28
CA ALA A 38 8.47 3.83 2.61
C ALA A 38 8.24 2.94 1.38
N LEU A 39 7.76 3.52 0.27
CA LEU A 39 7.54 2.80 -0.99
C LEU A 39 8.83 2.28 -1.62
N PRO A 40 9.87 3.11 -1.89
CA PRO A 40 11.11 2.59 -2.46
C PRO A 40 11.81 1.61 -1.53
N LEU A 41 11.71 1.79 -0.21
CA LEU A 41 12.23 0.82 0.76
C LEU A 41 11.54 -0.55 0.59
N LEU A 42 10.21 -0.60 0.57
CA LEU A 42 9.48 -1.84 0.37
C LEU A 42 9.81 -2.46 -0.99
N LEU A 43 9.87 -1.66 -2.05
CA LEU A 43 10.21 -2.14 -3.40
C LEU A 43 11.60 -2.77 -3.44
N LEU A 44 12.60 -2.12 -2.85
CA LEU A 44 13.98 -2.62 -2.80
C LEU A 44 14.08 -3.91 -1.98
N VAL A 45 13.43 -3.95 -0.82
CA VAL A 45 13.39 -5.15 0.04
C VAL A 45 12.67 -6.30 -0.68
N HIS A 46 11.55 -6.03 -1.34
CA HIS A 46 10.81 -7.02 -2.11
C HIS A 46 11.62 -7.55 -3.29
N ALA A 47 12.22 -6.67 -4.09
CA ALA A 47 13.08 -7.03 -5.20
C ALA A 47 14.29 -7.86 -4.73
N TRP A 48 14.93 -7.46 -3.63
CA TRP A 48 16.06 -8.19 -3.06
C TRP A 48 15.64 -9.59 -2.57
N ALA A 49 14.52 -9.72 -1.88
CA ALA A 49 14.03 -11.01 -1.39
C ALA A 49 13.67 -11.96 -2.54
N VAL A 50 13.04 -11.46 -3.60
CA VAL A 50 12.58 -12.25 -4.75
C VAL A 50 13.73 -12.60 -5.69
N LEU A 51 14.46 -11.59 -6.17
CA LEU A 51 15.53 -11.80 -7.14
C LEU A 51 16.79 -12.39 -6.49
N GLY A 52 17.02 -12.10 -5.21
CA GLY A 52 18.12 -12.70 -4.48
C GLY A 52 17.95 -14.21 -4.29
N ASP A 53 16.71 -14.72 -4.18
CA ASP A 53 16.45 -16.16 -4.14
C ASP A 53 16.75 -16.79 -5.51
N LEU A 54 16.31 -16.14 -6.59
CA LEU A 54 16.57 -16.54 -7.97
C LEU A 54 18.07 -16.64 -8.29
N VAL A 55 18.87 -15.68 -7.79
CA VAL A 55 20.33 -15.62 -8.03
C VAL A 55 21.14 -16.30 -6.91
N ARG A 56 20.49 -16.93 -5.92
CA ARG A 56 21.11 -17.59 -4.76
C ARG A 56 22.02 -16.67 -3.93
N LEU A 57 21.65 -15.39 -3.82
CA LEU A 57 22.30 -14.35 -3.01
C LEU A 57 21.66 -14.19 -1.63
N MET A 58 20.86 -15.17 -1.18
CA MET A 58 20.14 -15.08 0.09
C MET A 58 21.07 -15.13 1.32
N PRO A 59 20.76 -14.39 2.40
CA PRO A 59 21.51 -14.46 3.65
C PRO A 59 21.55 -15.89 4.20
N THR A 60 22.58 -16.20 4.98
CA THR A 60 22.78 -17.51 5.64
C THR A 60 21.66 -17.94 6.62
N GLY A 61 20.64 -17.10 6.83
CA GLY A 61 19.44 -17.41 7.62
C GLY A 61 18.16 -17.70 6.80
N GLY A 62 18.21 -17.61 5.47
CA GLY A 62 17.09 -17.96 4.59
C GLY A 62 15.76 -17.24 4.91
N PRO A 63 14.61 -17.92 4.79
CA PRO A 63 13.26 -17.34 5.00
C PRO A 63 13.07 -16.70 6.38
N LEU A 64 13.75 -17.24 7.40
CA LEU A 64 13.65 -16.77 8.79
C LEU A 64 14.15 -15.33 8.97
N VAL A 65 14.97 -14.83 8.05
CA VAL A 65 15.49 -13.45 8.07
C VAL A 65 14.73 -12.58 7.07
N THR A 66 14.41 -13.09 5.89
CA THR A 66 13.76 -12.28 4.84
C THR A 66 12.29 -11.98 5.13
N GLU A 67 11.55 -12.93 5.70
CA GLU A 67 10.14 -12.74 6.08
C GLU A 67 9.91 -11.61 7.08
N PRO A 68 10.59 -11.55 8.24
CA PRO A 68 10.36 -10.46 9.20
C PRO A 68 10.75 -9.10 8.61
N ILE A 69 11.80 -9.04 7.77
CA ILE A 69 12.21 -7.79 7.11
C ILE A 69 11.11 -7.34 6.13
N LEU A 70 10.55 -8.26 5.32
CA LEU A 70 9.44 -7.97 4.43
C LEU A 70 8.20 -7.50 5.20
N ILE A 71 7.86 -8.16 6.30
CA ILE A 71 6.73 -7.78 7.16
C ILE A 71 6.94 -6.36 7.70
N VAL A 72 8.12 -6.07 8.25
CA VAL A 72 8.44 -4.73 8.78
C VAL A 72 8.36 -3.67 7.68
N ALA A 73 8.95 -3.93 6.51
CA ALA A 73 8.87 -3.01 5.36
C ALA A 73 7.40 -2.80 4.91
N GLY A 74 6.60 -3.85 4.92
CA GLY A 74 5.17 -3.81 4.61
C GLY A 74 4.37 -2.98 5.61
N VAL A 75 4.63 -3.15 6.91
CA VAL A 75 4.01 -2.32 7.94
C VAL A 75 4.36 -0.86 7.71
N LEU A 76 5.65 -0.55 7.51
CA LEU A 76 6.13 0.81 7.24
C LEU A 76 5.47 1.43 6.00
N PHE A 77 5.23 0.63 4.96
CA PHE A 77 4.52 1.03 3.75
C PHE A 77 3.05 1.41 4.01
N TRP A 78 2.35 0.70 4.90
CA TRP A 78 0.93 0.94 5.19
C TRP A 78 0.68 2.08 6.19
N ILE A 79 1.66 2.45 7.02
CA ILE A 79 1.51 3.53 8.02
C ILE A 79 1.00 4.84 7.39
N PRO A 80 1.60 5.40 6.31
CA PRO A 80 1.15 6.68 5.73
C PRO A 80 -0.26 6.62 5.11
N VAL A 81 -0.77 5.42 4.82
CA VAL A 81 -2.07 5.18 4.20
C VAL A 81 -3.18 5.04 5.25
N VAL A 82 -2.87 4.39 6.37
CA VAL A 82 -3.88 3.91 7.32
C VAL A 82 -3.79 4.57 8.70
N ALA A 83 -2.57 4.84 9.18
CA ALA A 83 -2.37 5.39 10.51
C ALA A 83 -2.54 6.91 10.52
N ASP A 84 -3.04 7.43 11.64
CA ASP A 84 -3.20 8.87 11.86
C ASP A 84 -1.87 9.43 12.39
N THR A 85 -0.98 9.82 11.47
CA THR A 85 0.37 10.31 11.78
C THR A 85 0.64 11.66 11.11
N ARG A 86 1.73 12.32 11.49
CA ARG A 86 2.17 13.58 10.87
C ARG A 86 2.44 13.48 9.36
N HIS A 87 2.78 12.29 8.86
CA HIS A 87 3.05 12.04 7.44
C HIS A 87 1.88 11.34 6.74
N HIS A 88 0.68 11.45 7.32
CA HIS A 88 -0.52 10.89 6.75
C HIS A 88 -0.81 11.53 5.38
N LEU A 89 -1.07 10.69 4.39
CA LEU A 89 -1.37 11.14 3.04
C LEU A 89 -2.80 11.67 2.97
N SER A 90 -2.99 12.76 2.20
CA SER A 90 -4.32 13.19 1.79
C SER A 90 -5.03 12.08 1.01
N ASP A 91 -6.36 12.13 0.92
CA ASP A 91 -7.12 11.03 0.29
C ASP A 91 -6.72 10.81 -1.18
N ALA A 92 -6.54 11.89 -1.95
CA ALA A 92 -5.99 11.80 -3.31
C ALA A 92 -4.55 11.26 -3.32
N GLY A 93 -3.73 11.64 -2.34
CA GLY A 93 -2.37 11.16 -2.19
C GLY A 93 -2.30 9.66 -1.92
N ARG A 94 -3.19 9.12 -1.10
CA ARG A 94 -3.28 7.66 -0.83
C ARG A 94 -3.66 6.88 -2.08
N CYS A 95 -4.61 7.39 -2.85
CA CYS A 95 -5.04 6.77 -4.10
C CYS A 95 -3.87 6.70 -5.09
N LEU A 96 -3.20 7.84 -5.33
CA LEU A 96 -2.03 7.90 -6.22
C LEU A 96 -0.89 7.00 -5.72
N TYR A 97 -0.62 7.02 -4.42
CA TYR A 97 0.41 6.19 -3.80
C TYR A 97 0.17 4.70 -4.01
N LEU A 98 -1.06 4.20 -3.80
CA LEU A 98 -1.38 2.79 -3.96
C LEU A 98 -1.45 2.37 -5.45
N PHE A 99 -2.00 3.22 -6.31
CA PHE A 99 -2.00 2.96 -7.77
C PHE A 99 -0.59 2.93 -8.35
N LEU A 100 0.34 3.72 -7.82
CA LEU A 100 1.74 3.68 -8.20
C LEU A 100 2.47 2.47 -7.59
N ALA A 101 2.15 2.12 -6.35
CA ALA A 101 2.75 0.99 -5.65
C ALA A 101 2.43 -0.35 -6.32
N ALA A 102 1.19 -0.58 -6.73
CA ALA A 102 0.75 -1.85 -7.33
C ALA A 102 1.65 -2.30 -8.51
N PRO A 103 1.82 -1.53 -9.60
CA PRO A 103 2.67 -1.94 -10.73
C PRO A 103 4.15 -1.98 -10.38
N LEU A 104 4.62 -1.15 -9.44
CA LEU A 104 6.02 -1.16 -9.00
C LEU A 104 6.35 -2.45 -8.24
N LEU A 105 5.47 -2.88 -7.35
CA LEU A 105 5.64 -4.11 -6.57
C LEU A 105 5.54 -5.36 -7.44
N ASP A 106 4.93 -5.28 -8.62
CA ASP A 106 4.89 -6.37 -9.60
C ASP A 106 6.19 -6.51 -10.41
N LEU A 107 7.08 -5.50 -10.43
CA LEU A 107 8.34 -5.56 -11.22
C LEU A 107 9.24 -6.76 -10.89
N PRO A 108 9.46 -7.14 -9.62
CA PRO A 108 10.24 -8.33 -9.29
C PRO A 108 9.60 -9.61 -9.84
N ALA A 109 8.27 -9.70 -9.82
CA ALA A 109 7.55 -10.83 -10.39
C ALA A 109 7.74 -10.91 -11.91
N LEU A 110 7.74 -9.78 -12.62
CA LEU A 110 8.09 -9.74 -14.05
C LEU A 110 9.52 -10.22 -14.31
N GLY A 111 10.47 -9.90 -13.42
CA GLY A 111 11.84 -10.45 -13.49
C GLY A 111 11.88 -11.97 -13.37
N VAL A 112 11.07 -12.55 -12.48
CA VAL A 112 10.91 -14.01 -12.32
C VAL A 112 10.29 -14.65 -13.57
N ILE A 113 9.26 -14.02 -14.16
CA ILE A 113 8.66 -14.47 -15.42
C ILE A 113 9.68 -14.45 -16.56
N ALA A 114 10.45 -13.37 -16.68
CA ALA A 114 11.49 -13.22 -17.68
C ALA A 114 12.62 -14.27 -17.52
N ALA A 115 12.88 -14.71 -16.30
CA ALA A 115 13.81 -15.80 -16.00
C ALA A 115 13.24 -17.21 -16.27
N GLY A 116 12.03 -17.32 -16.84
CA GLY A 116 11.40 -18.58 -17.24
C GLY A 116 10.44 -19.20 -16.22
N HIS A 117 10.23 -18.55 -15.07
CA HIS A 117 9.39 -19.06 -13.98
C HIS A 117 7.99 -18.41 -14.01
N SER A 118 7.27 -18.58 -15.12
CA SER A 118 6.03 -17.83 -15.38
C SER A 118 4.91 -18.07 -14.36
N ALA A 119 4.71 -19.32 -13.92
CA ALA A 119 3.68 -19.65 -12.94
C ALA A 119 3.96 -19.02 -11.57
N GLU A 120 5.23 -18.95 -11.18
CA GLU A 120 5.65 -18.34 -9.93
C GLU A 120 5.43 -16.83 -9.94
N GLY A 121 5.93 -16.14 -10.96
CA GLY A 121 5.72 -14.70 -11.08
C GLY A 121 4.24 -14.31 -11.21
N LEU A 122 3.43 -15.10 -11.93
CA LEU A 122 1.98 -14.87 -11.97
C LEU A 122 1.31 -15.02 -10.60
N THR A 123 1.71 -16.02 -9.80
CA THR A 123 1.18 -16.20 -8.46
C THR A 123 1.48 -15.00 -7.57
N MET A 124 2.65 -14.39 -7.74
CA MET A 124 3.03 -13.17 -7.00
C MET A 124 2.18 -11.96 -7.37
N ILE A 125 1.96 -11.72 -8.66
CA ILE A 125 1.11 -10.63 -9.15
C ILE A 125 -0.33 -10.81 -8.63
N VAL A 126 -0.85 -12.04 -8.71
CA VAL A 126 -2.20 -12.35 -8.20
C VAL A 126 -2.28 -12.11 -6.68
N ALA A 127 -1.23 -12.44 -5.92
CA ALA A 127 -1.18 -12.18 -4.48
C ALA A 127 -1.14 -10.69 -4.13
N MET A 128 -0.73 -9.81 -5.05
CA MET A 128 -0.69 -8.35 -4.88
C MET A 128 -2.02 -7.65 -5.24
N LEU A 129 -2.96 -8.34 -5.91
CA LEU A 129 -4.27 -7.79 -6.29
C LEU A 129 -5.03 -7.04 -5.17
N PRO A 130 -4.99 -7.47 -3.89
CA PRO A 130 -5.68 -6.74 -2.83
C PRO A 130 -5.25 -5.26 -2.73
N ILE A 131 -4.00 -4.91 -3.05
CA ILE A 131 -3.53 -3.52 -3.05
C ILE A 131 -4.31 -2.69 -4.07
N GLY A 132 -4.49 -3.22 -5.28
CA GLY A 132 -5.26 -2.55 -6.34
C GLY A 132 -6.75 -2.42 -5.99
N VAL A 133 -7.33 -3.44 -5.35
CA VAL A 133 -8.71 -3.38 -4.85
C VAL A 133 -8.88 -2.31 -3.78
N ILE A 134 -7.94 -2.22 -2.83
CA ILE A 134 -7.95 -1.19 -1.78
C ILE A 134 -7.80 0.21 -2.41
N ALA A 135 -6.90 0.37 -3.39
CA ALA A 135 -6.73 1.63 -4.10
C ALA A 135 -8.03 2.08 -4.79
N ALA A 136 -8.70 1.16 -5.49
CA ALA A 136 -9.97 1.43 -6.16
C ALA A 136 -11.09 1.78 -5.16
N ALA A 137 -11.18 1.06 -4.04
CA ALA A 137 -12.15 1.33 -2.99
C ALA A 137 -11.95 2.71 -2.35
N LEU A 138 -10.72 3.08 -2.01
CA LEU A 138 -10.40 4.40 -1.45
C LEU A 138 -10.67 5.53 -2.44
N THR A 139 -10.38 5.29 -3.72
CA THR A 139 -10.68 6.26 -4.79
C THR A 139 -12.18 6.47 -4.91
N TRP A 140 -12.96 5.39 -4.92
CA TRP A 140 -14.42 5.45 -4.97
C TRP A 140 -15.01 6.18 -3.76
N GLU A 141 -14.50 5.89 -2.56
CA GLU A 141 -14.95 6.57 -1.34
C GLU A 141 -14.65 8.07 -1.36
N TRP A 142 -13.47 8.46 -1.86
CA TRP A 142 -13.10 9.86 -2.02
C TRP A 142 -14.00 10.57 -3.05
N VAL A 143 -14.20 10.00 -4.23
CA VAL A 143 -15.07 10.58 -5.28
C VAL A 143 -16.48 10.82 -4.75
N ASN A 144 -17.10 9.81 -4.12
CA ASN A 144 -18.44 9.96 -3.56
C ASN A 144 -18.52 11.01 -2.44
N ARG A 145 -17.44 11.19 -1.67
CA ARG A 145 -17.39 12.23 -0.63
C ARG A 145 -17.33 13.63 -1.24
N GLU A 146 -16.51 13.82 -2.26
CA GLU A 146 -16.43 15.09 -3.00
C GLU A 146 -17.76 15.44 -3.66
N GLU A 147 -18.42 14.45 -4.29
CA GLU A 147 -19.74 14.65 -4.90
C GLU A 147 -20.80 15.11 -3.87
N ARG A 148 -20.80 14.51 -2.67
CA ARG A 148 -21.69 14.93 -1.58
C ARG A 148 -21.39 16.36 -1.11
N LEU A 149 -20.11 16.70 -0.91
CA LEU A 149 -19.71 18.05 -0.50
C LEU A 149 -20.09 19.09 -1.56
N ALA A 150 -19.92 18.78 -2.84
CA ALA A 150 -20.33 19.65 -3.94
C ALA A 150 -21.85 19.84 -3.98
N ALA A 151 -22.62 18.76 -3.77
CA ALA A 151 -24.07 18.83 -3.70
C ALA A 151 -24.56 19.70 -2.52
N ASP A 152 -23.95 19.57 -1.34
CA ASP A 152 -24.29 20.37 -0.16
C ASP A 152 -23.98 21.87 -0.38
N VAL A 153 -22.86 22.19 -1.03
CA VAL A 153 -22.50 23.58 -1.38
C VAL A 153 -23.48 24.18 -2.38
N LEU A 154 -23.92 23.41 -3.39
CA LEU A 154 -24.92 23.86 -4.38
C LEU A 154 -26.33 23.96 -3.79
N ALA A 155 -26.64 23.17 -2.75
CA ALA A 155 -27.93 23.18 -2.06
C ALA A 155 -28.01 24.26 -0.95
N ALA A 156 -26.87 24.83 -0.54
CA ALA A 156 -26.84 25.92 0.43
C ALA A 156 -27.61 27.13 -0.14
N PRO A 157 -28.66 27.64 0.55
CA PRO A 157 -29.39 28.79 0.07
C PRO A 157 -28.42 29.97 -0.07
N THR A 158 -28.46 30.67 -1.20
CA THR A 158 -27.81 31.97 -1.34
C THR A 158 -28.39 32.91 -0.27
N ALA A 159 -27.72 33.01 0.87
CA ALA A 159 -28.09 33.84 2.01
C ALA A 159 -28.00 35.36 1.71
N GLY A 160 -28.11 35.76 0.45
CA GLY A 160 -27.99 37.12 -0.07
C GLY A 160 -29.31 37.78 -0.49
N ASP A 161 -30.41 37.04 -0.64
CA ASP A 161 -31.68 37.62 -1.15
C ASP A 161 -32.54 38.32 -0.09
N THR A 162 -32.06 38.47 1.15
CA THR A 162 -32.84 39.02 2.29
C THR A 162 -32.50 40.45 2.71
N HIS A 163 -31.84 41.25 1.85
CA HIS A 163 -31.55 42.67 2.14
C HIS A 163 -32.12 43.69 1.13
N ALA A 164 -33.22 43.34 0.46
CA ALA A 164 -33.98 44.29 -0.35
C ALA A 164 -35.44 44.38 0.11
N ARG A 165 -35.70 44.99 1.28
CA ARG A 165 -36.97 45.66 1.62
C ARG A 165 -36.74 46.79 2.59
#